data_AF-A0A5N6QYM2-F1
#
_entry.id   AF-A0A5N6QYM2-F1
#
_cell.length_a   1.000
_cell.length_b   1.000
_cell.length_c   1.000
_cell.angle_alpha   90.00
_cell.angle_beta   90.00
_cell.angle_gamma   90.00
#
_symmetry.space_group_name_H-M   'P 1'
#
loop_
_entity.id
_entity.type
_entity.pdbx_description
1 polymer ?
#
loop_
_entity_poly.entity_id
_entity_poly.type
_entity_poly.pdbx_seq_one_letter_code
_entity_poly.pdbx_strand_id
1 'polypeptide(L)'
;MLYENQEKMALRFSQLPLLLLCFCCSVIIAHKDEDPVTKTMEDFSGYPIDEPHSFFQKSLSLLSVDTESLQKEIDELATFSDTPAPSVTRILYTEKDVLARRYIKNLMGLSGLSVREDAVGNIFGRCIPSKSHLEIDTRDIDEQRRNIVIEKIRHSASKIAIDRGVRLSEFKIINQDPPARAEKTIIGAMEAASKELNLKHKLMISRAYHDSLFMARNVVSTMGTIFIPCYKGYSHKPEEYASIQDIANGVKVLALTLAKLSLH
;
A
#
# COMPACT_ATOMS: atom_id res chain seq x y z
N MET A 1 55.44 0.41 -57.53
CA MET A 1 54.56 -0.55 -58.22
C MET A 1 53.35 -0.73 -57.33
N LEU A 2 52.22 -0.07 -57.64
CA LEU A 2 50.98 -0.69 -58.19
C LEU A 2 50.38 -1.70 -57.18
N TYR A 3 49.15 -1.62 -56.64
CA TYR A 3 47.89 -0.95 -57.01
C TYR A 3 46.93 -1.08 -55.78
N GLU A 4 46.00 -0.13 -55.58
CA GLU A 4 44.57 -0.24 -55.14
C GLU A 4 44.11 -1.18 -53.98
N ASN A 5 43.07 -0.96 -53.17
CA ASN A 5 42.10 0.12 -52.85
C ASN A 5 41.19 -0.42 -51.70
N GLN A 6 40.61 0.47 -50.87
CA GLN A 6 39.33 0.34 -50.12
C GLN A 6 39.31 -0.58 -48.86
N GLU A 7 38.67 -0.28 -47.72
CA GLU A 7 37.72 0.78 -47.33
C GLU A 7 37.62 0.92 -45.79
N LYS A 8 37.51 2.19 -45.32
CA LYS A 8 36.61 2.81 -44.30
C LYS A 8 36.29 2.07 -42.97
N MET A 9 36.10 2.73 -41.82
CA MET A 9 35.59 4.09 -41.56
C MET A 9 35.94 4.50 -40.11
N ALA A 10 36.54 5.68 -39.93
CA ALA A 10 36.84 6.29 -38.64
C ALA A 10 35.83 7.38 -38.30
N LEU A 11 35.35 7.38 -37.05
CA LEU A 11 34.47 8.37 -36.44
C LEU A 11 35.18 9.72 -36.24
N ARG A 12 34.52 10.83 -36.59
CA ARG A 12 34.93 12.19 -36.21
C ARG A 12 33.81 12.93 -35.48
N PHE A 13 34.20 13.41 -34.30
CA PHE A 13 33.79 14.57 -33.51
C PHE A 13 33.02 15.73 -34.21
N SER A 14 31.98 16.23 -33.52
CA SER A 14 31.92 17.56 -32.85
C SER A 14 30.67 18.43 -33.11
N GLN A 15 30.32 19.15 -32.04
CA GLN A 15 29.63 20.45 -31.94
C GLN A 15 28.13 20.50 -31.58
N LEU A 16 27.90 21.02 -30.37
CA LEU A 16 26.71 21.72 -29.87
C LEU A 16 26.32 22.90 -30.79
N PRO A 17 25.03 23.31 -30.80
CA PRO A 17 24.69 24.55 -30.09
C PRO A 17 23.33 24.57 -29.34
N LEU A 18 23.36 25.30 -28.23
CA LEU A 18 22.36 26.19 -27.60
C LEU A 18 21.02 26.50 -28.33
N LEU A 19 19.87 26.25 -27.67
CA LEU A 19 18.62 27.07 -27.64
C LEU A 19 17.61 26.38 -26.68
N LEU A 20 17.39 26.81 -25.44
CA LEU A 20 16.51 27.87 -24.91
C LEU A 20 15.01 27.79 -25.28
N LEU A 21 14.20 27.61 -24.22
CA LEU A 21 12.76 27.90 -24.04
C LEU A 21 11.70 27.14 -24.86
N CYS A 22 10.92 26.29 -24.18
CA CYS A 22 9.51 26.60 -23.91
C CYS A 22 8.95 25.68 -22.82
N PHE A 23 8.52 26.31 -21.72
CA PHE A 23 7.55 25.79 -20.77
C PHE A 23 6.32 25.29 -21.54
N CYS A 24 5.92 24.04 -21.33
CA CYS A 24 4.53 23.62 -21.46
C CYS A 24 4.34 22.35 -20.62
N CYS A 25 3.86 22.55 -19.39
CA CYS A 25 3.11 21.55 -18.66
C CYS A 25 1.95 21.07 -19.54
N SER A 26 2.07 19.91 -20.17
CA SER A 26 0.89 19.17 -20.63
C SER A 26 0.38 18.34 -19.46
N VAL A 27 -0.24 19.03 -18.50
CA VAL A 27 -1.32 18.45 -17.72
C VAL A 27 -2.39 18.15 -18.76
N ILE A 28 -2.54 16.88 -19.12
CA ILE A 28 -3.76 16.44 -19.79
C ILE A 28 -4.82 16.53 -18.70
N ILE A 29 -5.43 17.72 -18.59
CA ILE A 29 -6.75 17.85 -17.98
C ILE A 29 -7.64 17.08 -18.94
N ALA A 30 -7.93 15.83 -18.62
CA ALA A 30 -9.12 15.19 -19.14
C ALA A 30 -10.25 16.16 -18.81
N HIS A 31 -10.86 16.75 -19.84
CA HIS A 31 -12.14 17.42 -19.69
C HIS A 31 -13.07 16.37 -19.10
N LYS A 32 -13.26 16.41 -17.78
CA LYS A 32 -14.34 15.72 -17.09
C LYS A 32 -15.57 16.41 -17.66
N ASP A 33 -16.22 15.79 -18.64
CA ASP A 33 -17.58 16.18 -19.01
C ASP A 33 -18.35 16.12 -17.68
N GLU A 34 -18.66 17.29 -17.12
CA GLU A 34 -19.48 17.38 -15.93
C GLU A 34 -20.84 16.81 -16.30
N ASP A 35 -21.07 15.54 -15.94
CA ASP A 35 -22.36 14.92 -16.11
C ASP A 35 -23.39 15.78 -15.36
N PRO A 36 -24.38 16.38 -16.05
CA PRO A 36 -25.36 17.26 -15.45
C PRO A 36 -26.14 16.57 -14.32
N VAL A 37 -26.22 15.24 -14.32
CA VAL A 37 -26.80 14.46 -13.22
C VAL A 37 -25.95 14.57 -11.96
N THR A 38 -24.62 14.47 -12.09
CA THR A 38 -23.67 14.55 -10.98
C THR A 38 -23.76 15.91 -10.27
N LYS A 39 -23.79 17.01 -11.03
CA LYS A 39 -23.92 18.37 -10.50
C LYS A 39 -25.25 18.60 -9.79
N THR A 40 -26.33 18.08 -10.36
CA THR A 40 -27.67 18.17 -9.75
C THR A 40 -27.73 17.41 -8.42
N MET A 41 -27.06 16.26 -8.32
CA MET A 41 -27.00 15.48 -7.08
C MET A 41 -26.11 16.13 -6.01
N GLU A 42 -25.01 16.78 -6.40
CA GLU A 42 -24.15 17.56 -5.48
C GLU A 42 -24.90 18.77 -4.92
N ASP A 43 -25.61 19.52 -5.76
CA ASP A 43 -26.39 20.68 -5.35
C ASP A 43 -27.56 20.31 -4.43
N PHE A 44 -28.20 19.15 -4.67
CA PHE A 44 -29.30 18.66 -3.83
C PHE A 44 -28.81 18.09 -2.50
N SER A 45 -27.69 17.37 -2.49
CA SER A 45 -27.17 16.69 -1.29
C SER A 45 -26.30 17.58 -0.39
N GLY A 46 -25.69 18.63 -0.93
CA GLY A 46 -24.79 19.53 -0.21
C GLY A 46 -23.41 18.95 0.11
N TYR A 47 -23.06 17.79 -0.45
CA TYR A 47 -21.76 17.13 -0.28
C TYR A 47 -21.08 16.94 -1.65
N PRO A 48 -19.83 17.43 -1.84
CA PRO A 48 -19.07 17.14 -3.06
C PRO A 48 -18.67 15.67 -3.09
N ILE A 49 -18.83 15.02 -4.24
CA ILE A 49 -18.60 13.56 -4.40
C ILE A 49 -17.10 13.24 -4.45
N ASP A 50 -16.26 14.21 -4.80
CA ASP A 50 -14.80 14.04 -4.86
C ASP A 50 -14.14 14.24 -3.47
N GLU A 51 -14.18 13.22 -2.59
CA GLU A 51 -13.13 13.06 -1.57
C GLU A 51 -11.86 12.48 -2.24
N PRO A 52 -10.65 12.98 -1.94
CA PRO A 52 -9.42 12.45 -2.53
C PRO A 52 -9.12 11.04 -1.98
N HIS A 53 -9.68 10.02 -2.62
CA HIS A 53 -9.43 8.61 -2.33
C HIS A 53 -8.05 8.16 -2.84
N SER A 54 -6.97 8.61 -2.18
CA SER A 54 -5.60 8.14 -2.48
C SER A 54 -5.26 6.79 -1.81
N PHE A 55 -6.17 6.12 -1.10
CA PHE A 55 -5.81 4.97 -0.25
C PHE A 55 -6.44 3.61 -0.61
N PHE A 56 -7.29 3.51 -1.64
CA PHE A 56 -8.06 2.28 -1.92
C PHE A 56 -7.82 1.63 -3.30
N GLN A 57 -6.78 2.04 -4.04
CA GLN A 57 -6.69 1.70 -5.47
C GLN A 57 -6.21 0.26 -5.79
N LYS A 58 -5.87 -0.58 -4.80
CA LYS A 58 -5.24 -1.89 -5.07
C LYS A 58 -6.08 -3.15 -4.79
N SER A 59 -7.38 -3.02 -4.52
CA SER A 59 -8.25 -4.20 -4.29
C SER A 59 -9.67 -4.10 -4.89
N LEU A 60 -9.93 -3.17 -5.81
CA LEU A 60 -11.24 -3.01 -6.46
C LEU A 60 -11.33 -3.68 -7.85
N SER A 61 -10.23 -4.25 -8.36
CA SER A 61 -10.18 -4.85 -9.71
C SER A 61 -10.95 -6.17 -9.86
N LEU A 62 -11.72 -6.60 -8.86
CA LEU A 62 -12.53 -7.82 -8.88
C LEU A 62 -14.05 -7.56 -8.81
N LEU A 63 -14.48 -6.31 -8.68
CA LEU A 63 -15.89 -5.93 -8.75
C LEU A 63 -16.22 -5.53 -10.19
N SER A 64 -16.73 -6.47 -10.98
CA SER A 64 -17.35 -6.17 -12.28
C SER A 64 -18.82 -5.85 -12.05
N VAL A 65 -19.29 -4.71 -12.55
CA VAL A 65 -20.71 -4.38 -12.59
C VAL A 65 -21.32 -4.98 -13.84
N ASP A 66 -22.31 -5.86 -13.68
CA ASP A 66 -23.16 -6.31 -14.78
C ASP A 66 -24.21 -5.23 -15.07
N THR A 67 -23.93 -4.41 -16.08
CA THR A 67 -24.78 -3.29 -16.46
C THR A 67 -26.13 -3.72 -17.02
N GLU A 68 -26.19 -4.88 -17.71
CA GLU A 68 -27.43 -5.36 -18.31
C GLU A 68 -28.39 -5.86 -17.24
N SER A 69 -27.89 -6.68 -16.29
CA SER A 69 -28.68 -7.13 -15.15
C SER A 69 -29.13 -5.96 -14.28
N LEU A 70 -28.23 -5.00 -14.00
CA LEU A 70 -28.56 -3.81 -13.22
C LEU A 70 -29.65 -2.97 -13.89
N GLN A 71 -29.56 -2.74 -15.21
CA GLN A 71 -30.59 -1.99 -15.93
C GLN A 71 -31.94 -2.70 -15.88
N LYS A 72 -31.96 -4.03 -16.04
CA LYS A 72 -33.18 -4.83 -15.94
C LYS A 72 -33.82 -4.74 -14.55
N GLU A 73 -33.04 -4.75 -13.48
CA GLU A 73 -33.54 -4.59 -12.11
C GLU A 73 -34.12 -3.18 -11.88
N ILE A 74 -33.50 -2.15 -12.44
CA ILE A 74 -34.01 -0.77 -12.39
C ILE A 74 -35.32 -0.64 -13.17
N ASP A 75 -35.39 -1.22 -14.37
CA ASP A 75 -36.58 -1.18 -15.22
C ASP A 75 -37.74 -1.94 -14.57
N GLU A 76 -37.49 -3.11 -13.99
CA GLU A 76 -38.49 -3.87 -13.24
C GLU A 76 -38.98 -3.10 -12.02
N LEU A 77 -38.06 -2.48 -11.26
CA LEU A 77 -38.42 -1.63 -10.13
C LEU A 77 -39.28 -0.43 -10.57
N ALA A 78 -39.01 0.15 -11.75
CA ALA A 78 -39.79 1.26 -12.30
C ALA A 78 -41.24 0.88 -12.64
N THR A 79 -41.53 -0.40 -12.92
CA THR A 79 -42.92 -0.87 -13.16
C THR A 79 -43.81 -0.78 -11.92
N PHE A 80 -43.23 -0.73 -10.72
CA PHE A 80 -43.94 -0.45 -9.49
C PHE A 80 -44.16 1.06 -9.34
N SER A 81 -45.07 1.61 -10.14
CA SER A 81 -45.44 3.03 -10.11
C SER A 81 -46.96 3.25 -10.03
N ASP A 82 -47.35 4.32 -9.34
CA ASP A 82 -48.71 4.86 -9.29
C ASP A 82 -49.04 5.75 -10.51
N THR A 83 -48.04 6.10 -11.33
CA THR A 83 -48.21 6.88 -12.57
C THR A 83 -47.85 6.07 -13.81
N PRO A 84 -48.47 6.32 -14.97
CA PRO A 84 -48.07 5.68 -16.21
C PRO A 84 -46.66 6.14 -16.63
N ALA A 85 -45.95 5.24 -17.33
CA ALA A 85 -44.66 5.55 -17.95
C ALA A 85 -44.78 6.80 -18.85
N PRO A 86 -43.73 7.64 -18.92
CA PRO A 86 -42.39 7.45 -18.39
C PRO A 86 -42.20 7.90 -16.92
N SER A 87 -43.25 8.42 -16.27
CA SER A 87 -43.16 8.93 -14.90
C SER A 87 -43.12 7.80 -13.88
N VAL A 88 -42.16 7.85 -12.95
CA VAL A 88 -42.05 6.91 -11.84
C VAL A 88 -42.39 7.62 -10.53
N THR A 89 -43.62 7.45 -10.08
CA THR A 89 -44.09 7.88 -8.75
C THR A 89 -44.41 6.68 -7.87
N ARG A 90 -44.02 6.72 -6.60
CA ARG A 90 -44.42 5.77 -5.56
C ARG A 90 -44.92 6.53 -4.34
N ILE A 91 -46.22 6.50 -4.11
CA ILE A 91 -46.84 7.13 -2.94
C ILE A 91 -46.62 6.22 -1.73
N LEU A 92 -46.11 6.77 -0.64
CA LEU A 92 -45.81 5.99 0.57
C LEU A 92 -47.04 5.20 1.05
N TYR A 93 -46.82 3.93 1.41
CA TYR A 93 -47.82 2.98 1.89
C TYR A 93 -48.87 2.52 0.86
N THR A 94 -48.76 2.90 -0.42
CA THR A 94 -49.60 2.29 -1.48
C THR A 94 -49.12 0.88 -1.81
N GLU A 95 -49.95 0.12 -2.52
CA GLU A 95 -49.57 -1.20 -3.01
C GLU A 95 -48.28 -1.17 -3.84
N LYS A 96 -48.07 -0.11 -4.63
CA LYS A 96 -46.88 0.06 -5.47
C LYS A 96 -45.61 0.30 -4.63
N ASP A 97 -45.69 1.13 -3.59
CA ASP A 97 -44.59 1.33 -2.64
C ASP A 97 -44.25 0.02 -1.90
N VAL A 98 -45.25 -0.71 -1.41
CA VAL A 98 -45.06 -2.01 -0.73
C VAL A 98 -44.42 -3.04 -1.66
N LEU A 99 -44.85 -3.11 -2.93
CA LEU A 99 -44.27 -4.00 -3.94
C LEU A 99 -42.82 -3.64 -4.25
N ALA A 100 -42.51 -2.36 -4.45
CA ALA A 100 -41.14 -1.90 -4.71
C ALA A 100 -40.19 -2.22 -3.54
N ARG A 101 -40.62 -1.95 -2.30
CA ARG A 101 -39.84 -2.29 -1.09
C ARG A 101 -39.63 -3.80 -0.97
N ARG A 102 -40.65 -4.60 -1.25
CA ARG A 102 -40.55 -6.07 -1.24
C ARG A 102 -39.55 -6.56 -2.29
N TYR A 103 -39.58 -5.98 -3.49
CA TYR A 103 -38.66 -6.30 -4.57
C TYR A 103 -37.20 -6.03 -4.17
N ILE A 104 -36.88 -4.83 -3.67
CA ILE A 104 -35.52 -4.49 -3.21
C ILE A 104 -35.06 -5.39 -2.07
N LYS A 105 -35.92 -5.65 -1.07
CA LYS A 105 -35.57 -6.58 0.03
C LYS A 105 -35.29 -7.99 -0.48
N ASN A 106 -36.00 -8.44 -1.53
CA ASN A 106 -35.74 -9.73 -2.16
C ASN A 106 -34.39 -9.74 -2.88
N LEU A 107 -34.08 -8.73 -3.70
CA LEU A 107 -32.77 -8.61 -4.36
C LEU A 107 -31.61 -8.61 -3.35
N MET A 108 -31.75 -7.86 -2.25
CA MET A 108 -30.76 -7.86 -1.17
C MET A 108 -30.58 -9.25 -0.54
N GLY A 109 -31.69 -9.96 -0.28
CA GLY A 109 -31.66 -11.32 0.28
C GLY A 109 -31.03 -12.34 -0.69
N LEU A 110 -31.37 -12.27 -1.97
CA LEU A 110 -30.77 -13.10 -3.03
C LEU A 110 -29.27 -12.82 -3.18
N SER A 111 -28.85 -11.58 -2.91
CA SER A 111 -27.43 -11.17 -2.87
C SER A 111 -26.71 -11.58 -1.57
N GLY A 112 -27.38 -12.31 -0.66
CA GLY A 112 -26.80 -12.80 0.59
C GLY A 112 -26.69 -11.75 1.70
N LEU A 113 -27.36 -10.61 1.57
CA LEU A 113 -27.38 -9.56 2.58
C LEU A 113 -28.40 -9.88 3.68
N SER A 114 -28.06 -9.58 4.92
CA SER A 114 -29.03 -9.54 6.02
C SER A 114 -29.85 -8.25 5.91
N VAL A 115 -31.15 -8.40 5.70
CA VAL A 115 -32.07 -7.27 5.47
C VAL A 115 -32.77 -6.88 6.76
N ARG A 116 -32.75 -5.58 7.09
CA ARG A 116 -33.53 -5.00 8.20
C ARG A 116 -34.30 -3.79 7.69
N GLU A 117 -35.51 -3.60 8.19
CA GLU A 117 -36.29 -2.38 8.02
C GLU A 117 -36.51 -1.74 9.39
N ASP A 118 -36.41 -0.41 9.49
CA ASP A 118 -36.74 0.32 10.72
C ASP A 118 -38.20 0.78 10.76
N ALA A 119 -38.61 1.41 11.86
CA ALA A 119 -39.99 1.83 12.09
C ALA A 119 -40.48 2.94 11.13
N VAL A 120 -39.56 3.65 10.46
CA VAL A 120 -39.88 4.73 9.50
C VAL A 120 -39.82 4.19 8.06
N GLY A 121 -39.41 2.94 7.87
CA GLY A 121 -39.35 2.26 6.58
C GLY A 121 -37.98 2.38 5.88
N ASN A 122 -36.90 2.74 6.56
CA ASN A 122 -35.58 2.66 5.93
C ASN A 122 -35.14 1.19 5.82
N ILE A 123 -34.69 0.78 4.64
CA ILE A 123 -34.24 -0.58 4.36
C ILE A 123 -32.70 -0.62 4.40
N PHE A 124 -32.16 -1.54 5.18
CA PHE A 124 -30.73 -1.76 5.35
C PHE A 124 -30.35 -3.15 4.88
N GLY A 125 -29.43 -3.25 3.91
CA GLY A 125 -28.75 -4.49 3.55
C GLY A 125 -27.38 -4.56 4.21
N ARG A 126 -27.14 -5.52 5.09
CA ARG A 126 -25.85 -5.73 5.74
C ARG A 126 -25.15 -6.95 5.16
N CYS A 127 -23.98 -6.74 4.57
CA CYS A 127 -23.05 -7.82 4.25
C CYS A 127 -22.30 -8.21 5.53
N ILE A 128 -22.47 -9.45 5.98
CA ILE A 128 -21.74 -9.98 7.12
C ILE A 128 -20.47 -10.65 6.57
N PRO A 129 -19.26 -10.19 6.94
CA PRO A 129 -18.03 -10.78 6.42
C PRO A 129 -17.94 -12.24 6.88
N SER A 130 -17.84 -13.15 5.92
CA SER A 130 -17.68 -14.59 6.17
C SER A 130 -16.22 -14.98 6.43
N LYS A 131 -15.27 -14.12 6.03
CA LYS A 131 -13.83 -14.31 6.19
C LYS A 131 -13.14 -12.98 6.42
N SER A 132 -12.14 -12.99 7.29
CA SER A 132 -11.18 -11.89 7.48
C SER A 132 -9.77 -12.45 7.37
N HIS A 133 -8.86 -11.67 6.80
CA HIS A 133 -7.43 -11.97 6.72
C HIS A 133 -6.64 -10.90 7.47
N LEU A 134 -5.66 -11.32 8.26
CA LEU A 134 -4.82 -10.43 9.05
C LEU A 134 -3.36 -10.85 8.89
N GLU A 135 -2.48 -9.87 8.72
CA GLU A 135 -1.04 -10.04 8.75
C GLU A 135 -0.47 -9.23 9.91
N ILE A 136 0.35 -9.87 10.73
CA ILE A 136 0.85 -9.30 11.99
C ILE A 136 2.37 -9.29 11.94
N ASP A 137 2.95 -8.10 12.02
CA ASP A 137 4.39 -7.90 12.21
C ASP A 137 4.68 -7.69 13.70
N THR A 138 5.57 -8.52 14.26
CA THR A 138 6.03 -8.39 15.65
C THR A 138 7.53 -8.61 15.73
N ARG A 139 8.23 -7.72 16.43
CA ARG A 139 9.69 -7.69 16.50
C ARG A 139 10.14 -7.35 17.91
N ASP A 140 11.24 -7.97 18.33
CA ASP A 140 11.95 -7.58 19.53
C ASP A 140 13.43 -7.94 19.37
N ILE A 141 14.31 -7.17 20.02
CA ILE A 141 15.73 -7.50 20.12
C ILE A 141 15.95 -8.74 21.02
N ASP A 142 15.05 -8.95 21.97
CA ASP A 142 15.02 -10.13 22.83
C ASP A 142 14.11 -11.20 22.22
N GLU A 143 14.73 -12.28 21.76
CA GLU A 143 14.04 -13.37 21.08
C GLU A 143 12.97 -14.04 21.95
N GLN A 144 13.26 -14.26 23.23
CA GLN A 144 12.34 -14.93 24.14
C GLN A 144 11.11 -14.06 24.39
N ARG A 145 11.32 -12.76 24.61
CA ARG A 145 10.22 -11.79 24.80
C ARG A 145 9.32 -11.71 23.57
N ARG A 146 9.89 -11.68 22.36
CA ARG A 146 9.10 -11.75 21.11
C ARG A 146 8.28 -13.05 21.05
N ASN A 147 8.90 -14.20 21.33
CA ASN A 147 8.24 -15.49 21.24
C ASN A 147 7.06 -15.59 22.23
N ILE A 148 7.17 -15.00 23.42
CA ILE A 148 6.06 -14.88 24.37
C ILE A 148 4.89 -14.06 23.78
N VAL A 149 5.17 -12.97 23.06
CA VAL A 149 4.13 -12.16 22.40
C VAL A 149 3.42 -12.96 21.30
N ILE A 150 4.18 -13.69 20.47
CA ILE A 150 3.60 -14.56 19.41
C ILE A 150 2.65 -15.59 20.03
N GLU A 151 3.05 -16.21 21.14
CA GLU A 151 2.23 -17.21 21.81
C GLU A 151 0.95 -16.60 22.43
N LYS A 152 1.05 -15.39 22.99
CA LYS A 152 -0.12 -14.63 23.47
C LYS A 152 -1.08 -14.26 22.34
N ILE A 153 -0.56 -13.89 21.16
CA ILE A 153 -1.37 -13.60 19.98
C ILE A 153 -2.13 -14.86 19.56
N ARG A 154 -1.45 -16.01 19.50
CA ARG A 154 -2.05 -17.31 19.17
C ARG A 154 -3.19 -17.66 20.14
N HIS A 155 -2.92 -17.57 21.44
CA HIS A 155 -3.92 -17.85 22.47
C HIS A 155 -5.12 -16.91 22.38
N SER A 156 -4.86 -15.60 22.17
CA SER A 156 -5.91 -14.60 22.02
C SER A 156 -6.76 -14.84 20.78
N ALA A 157 -6.15 -15.20 19.65
CA ALA A 157 -6.87 -15.55 18.42
C ALA A 157 -7.81 -16.74 18.63
N SER A 158 -7.35 -17.80 19.31
CA SER A 158 -8.19 -18.95 19.65
C SER A 158 -9.35 -18.57 20.59
N LYS A 159 -9.07 -17.76 21.62
CA LYS A 159 -10.09 -17.29 22.55
C LYS A 159 -11.15 -16.44 21.84
N ILE A 160 -10.74 -15.48 21.01
CA ILE A 160 -11.65 -14.62 20.25
C ILE A 160 -12.51 -15.45 19.30
N ALA A 161 -11.93 -16.48 18.66
CA ALA A 161 -12.68 -17.37 17.79
C ALA A 161 -13.81 -18.08 18.54
N ILE A 162 -13.53 -18.62 19.73
CA ILE A 162 -14.53 -19.26 20.60
C ILE A 162 -15.59 -18.24 21.05
N ASP A 163 -15.15 -17.12 21.62
CA ASP A 163 -16.03 -16.10 22.20
C ASP A 163 -16.95 -15.47 21.14
N ARG A 164 -16.52 -15.42 19.87
CA ARG A 164 -17.30 -14.91 18.72
C ARG A 164 -18.05 -15.99 17.95
N GLY A 165 -17.88 -17.26 18.27
CA GLY A 165 -18.49 -18.38 17.53
C GLY A 165 -18.00 -18.48 16.08
N VAL A 166 -16.78 -18.04 15.79
CA VAL A 166 -16.17 -18.11 14.45
C VAL A 166 -15.04 -19.14 14.42
N ARG A 167 -14.70 -19.63 13.23
CA ARG A 167 -13.59 -20.57 13.04
C ARG A 167 -12.30 -19.81 12.76
N LEU A 168 -11.27 -20.07 13.55
CA LEU A 168 -9.89 -19.72 13.20
C LEU A 168 -9.40 -20.69 12.12
N SER A 169 -9.57 -20.32 10.85
CA SER A 169 -9.26 -21.21 9.72
C SER A 169 -7.77 -21.42 9.50
N GLU A 170 -6.94 -20.42 9.80
CA GLU A 170 -5.51 -20.46 9.61
C GLU A 170 -4.82 -19.64 10.70
N PHE A 171 -3.72 -20.17 11.24
CA PHE A 171 -2.76 -19.42 12.03
C PHE A 171 -1.37 -19.89 11.62
N LYS A 172 -0.74 -19.12 10.73
CA LYS A 172 0.53 -19.50 10.12
C LYS A 172 1.60 -18.49 10.50
N ILE A 173 2.66 -18.98 11.14
CA ILE A 173 3.88 -18.20 11.32
C ILE A 173 4.63 -18.24 10.00
N ILE A 174 4.69 -17.10 9.31
CA ILE A 174 5.38 -16.99 8.01
C ILE A 174 6.90 -17.00 8.22
N ASN A 175 7.38 -16.23 9.19
CA ASN A 175 8.78 -16.11 9.54
C ASN A 175 8.96 -15.84 11.03
N GLN A 176 10.03 -16.39 11.63
CA GLN A 176 10.37 -16.23 13.04
C GLN A 176 11.89 -16.29 13.23
N ASP A 177 12.53 -15.21 12.83
CA ASP A 177 13.98 -15.13 12.65
C ASP A 177 14.74 -14.72 13.93
N PRO A 178 15.76 -15.44 14.42
CA PRO A 178 16.58 -14.98 15.53
C PRO A 178 17.31 -13.67 15.20
N PRO A 179 17.61 -12.82 16.20
CA PRO A 179 18.43 -11.63 16.02
C PRO A 179 19.88 -12.01 15.66
N ALA A 180 20.59 -11.14 14.94
CA ALA A 180 22.02 -11.28 14.70
C ALA A 180 22.81 -10.15 15.35
N ARG A 181 24.09 -10.44 15.59
CA ARG A 181 25.06 -9.49 16.12
C ARG A 181 26.06 -9.16 15.04
N ALA A 182 26.36 -7.87 14.90
CA ALA A 182 27.49 -7.43 14.10
C ALA A 182 28.81 -7.91 14.72
N GLU A 183 29.76 -8.23 13.85
CA GLU A 183 31.05 -8.79 14.25
C GLU A 183 31.96 -7.69 14.82
N LYS A 184 32.75 -8.01 15.86
CA LYS A 184 33.52 -7.01 16.62
C LYS A 184 34.62 -6.35 15.80
N THR A 185 35.31 -7.09 14.93
CA THR A 185 36.32 -6.53 14.04
C THR A 185 35.70 -5.56 13.03
N ILE A 186 34.51 -5.88 12.49
CA ILE A 186 33.77 -4.97 11.60
C ILE A 186 33.33 -3.70 12.34
N ILE A 187 32.79 -3.83 13.55
CA ILE A 187 32.44 -2.67 14.39
C ILE A 187 33.68 -1.80 14.64
N GLY A 188 34.80 -2.41 15.03
CA GLY A 188 36.05 -1.69 15.26
C GLY A 188 36.56 -0.95 14.03
N ALA A 189 36.48 -1.56 12.84
CA ALA A 189 36.86 -0.91 11.59
C ALA A 189 35.95 0.28 11.25
N MET A 190 34.64 0.17 11.47
CA MET A 190 33.68 1.27 11.27
C MET A 190 33.91 2.42 12.25
N GLU A 191 34.18 2.13 13.52
CA GLU A 191 34.50 3.16 14.53
C GLU A 191 35.82 3.87 14.21
N ALA A 192 36.85 3.13 13.79
CA ALA A 192 38.13 3.70 13.37
C ALA A 192 37.96 4.61 12.14
N ALA A 193 37.22 4.15 11.12
CA ALA A 193 36.92 4.94 9.93
C ALA A 193 36.15 6.23 10.27
N SER A 194 35.15 6.13 11.16
CA SER A 194 34.38 7.30 11.60
C SER A 194 35.23 8.33 12.35
N LYS A 195 36.16 7.88 13.21
CA LYS A 195 37.11 8.75 13.92
C LYS A 195 38.08 9.46 12.99
N GLU A 196 38.65 8.74 12.03
CA GLU A 196 39.58 9.29 11.04
C GLU A 196 38.93 10.35 10.14
N LEU A 197 37.65 10.15 9.81
CA LEU A 197 36.84 11.11 9.05
C LEU A 197 36.29 12.26 9.91
N ASN A 198 36.62 12.32 11.20
CA ASN A 198 36.11 13.30 12.17
C ASN A 198 34.58 13.35 12.26
N LEU A 199 33.92 12.19 12.11
CA LEU A 199 32.46 12.06 12.19
C LEU A 199 32.02 11.57 13.57
N LYS A 200 31.00 12.25 14.11
CA LYS A 200 30.32 11.80 15.34
C LYS A 200 29.58 10.49 15.05
N HIS A 201 29.74 9.51 15.94
CA HIS A 201 29.11 8.20 15.82
C HIS A 201 28.64 7.70 17.18
N LYS A 202 27.76 6.70 17.16
CA LYS A 202 27.30 5.95 18.34
C LYS A 202 26.99 4.52 17.93
N LEU A 203 27.19 3.58 18.85
CA LEU A 203 26.68 2.22 18.68
C LEU A 203 25.17 2.22 18.89
N MET A 204 24.46 1.47 18.04
CA MET A 204 23.02 1.31 18.12
C MET A 204 22.55 -0.01 17.53
N ILE A 205 21.37 -0.44 17.95
CA ILE A 205 20.67 -1.58 17.37
C ILE A 205 19.85 -1.13 16.16
N SER A 206 19.75 -1.97 15.12
CA SER A 206 18.70 -1.78 14.11
C SER A 206 17.38 -2.35 14.64
N ARG A 207 16.30 -1.58 14.47
CA ARG A 207 14.93 -2.07 14.70
C ARG A 207 14.31 -2.66 13.43
N ALA A 208 14.82 -2.25 12.27
CA ALA A 208 14.39 -2.78 10.99
C ALA A 208 15.15 -4.06 10.66
N TYR A 209 14.48 -4.95 9.94
CA TYR A 209 15.12 -6.10 9.34
C TYR A 209 15.87 -5.64 8.08
N HIS A 210 17.05 -6.20 7.83
CA HIS A 210 17.83 -5.96 6.61
C HIS A 210 18.43 -7.28 6.12
N ASP A 211 18.83 -7.34 4.85
CA ASP A 211 19.51 -8.51 4.28
C ASP A 211 20.75 -8.91 5.09
N SER A 212 21.38 -7.93 5.74
CA SER A 212 22.53 -8.11 6.62
C SER A 212 22.25 -9.13 7.74
N LEU A 213 21.01 -9.23 8.23
CA LEU A 213 20.62 -10.24 9.23
C LEU A 213 20.72 -11.68 8.68
N PHE A 214 20.38 -11.91 7.41
CA PHE A 214 20.57 -13.22 6.78
C PHE A 214 22.03 -13.47 6.42
N MET A 215 22.76 -12.44 5.96
CA MET A 215 24.20 -12.56 5.70
C MET A 215 24.98 -12.95 6.97
N ALA A 216 24.56 -12.45 8.13
CA ALA A 216 25.15 -12.78 9.43
C ALA A 216 25.13 -14.28 9.76
N ARG A 217 24.21 -15.05 9.16
CA ARG A 217 24.04 -16.48 9.44
C ARG A 217 25.02 -17.36 8.67
N ASN A 218 25.68 -16.81 7.65
CA ASN A 218 26.65 -17.55 6.86
C ASN A 218 28.03 -17.52 7.54
N VAL A 219 28.60 -18.69 7.79
CA VAL A 219 29.91 -18.88 8.47
C VAL A 219 31.06 -18.13 7.80
N VAL A 220 30.93 -17.76 6.52
CA VAL A 220 31.95 -17.08 5.71
C VAL A 220 31.81 -15.55 5.71
N SER A 221 30.69 -14.99 6.18
CA SER A 221 30.42 -13.55 6.11
C SER A 221 30.42 -12.92 7.50
N THR A 222 31.35 -12.01 7.75
CA THR A 222 31.22 -11.03 8.83
C THR A 222 30.25 -9.92 8.37
N MET A 223 29.54 -9.30 9.31
CA MET A 223 28.56 -8.27 8.98
C MET A 223 28.62 -7.09 9.95
N GLY A 224 28.29 -5.93 9.40
CA GLY A 224 28.07 -4.68 10.11
C GLY A 224 27.21 -3.76 9.23
N THR A 225 26.45 -2.87 9.86
CA THR A 225 25.58 -1.93 9.15
C THR A 225 25.92 -0.51 9.58
N ILE A 226 26.18 0.35 8.60
CA ILE A 226 26.39 1.78 8.79
C ILE A 226 25.04 2.47 8.65
N PHE A 227 24.63 3.20 9.69
CA PHE A 227 23.45 4.05 9.62
C PHE A 227 23.83 5.51 9.38
N ILE A 228 23.06 6.18 8.53
CA ILE A 228 23.08 7.63 8.37
C ILE A 228 21.78 8.22 8.92
N PRO A 229 21.76 9.49 9.36
CA PRO A 229 20.54 10.16 9.76
C PRO A 229 19.52 10.21 8.62
N CYS A 230 18.24 10.08 8.97
CA CYS A 230 17.13 10.42 8.09
C CYS A 230 16.23 11.46 8.77
N TYR A 231 15.58 12.30 7.97
CA TYR A 231 14.74 13.37 8.43
C TYR A 231 13.61 12.83 9.32
N LYS A 232 13.61 13.26 10.59
CA LYS A 232 12.64 12.86 11.63
C LYS A 232 12.51 11.34 11.88
N GLY A 233 13.44 10.51 11.39
CA GLY A 233 13.31 9.06 11.49
C GLY A 233 12.25 8.46 10.56
N TYR A 234 11.79 9.20 9.55
CA TYR A 234 10.77 8.72 8.62
C TYR A 234 11.32 7.68 7.65
N SER A 235 10.54 6.62 7.45
CA SER A 235 10.81 5.55 6.49
C SER A 235 9.50 4.87 6.09
N HIS A 236 9.46 4.21 4.93
CA HIS A 236 8.26 3.59 4.36
C HIS A 236 7.11 4.58 4.08
N LYS A 237 7.44 5.83 3.79
CA LYS A 237 6.49 6.88 3.40
C LYS A 237 7.16 7.99 2.58
N PRO A 238 6.40 8.80 1.81
CA PRO A 238 6.98 9.75 0.85
C PRO A 238 7.90 10.81 1.45
N GLU A 239 7.76 11.16 2.73
CA GLU A 239 8.60 12.16 3.39
C GLU A 239 9.95 11.61 3.89
N GLU A 240 10.25 10.34 3.62
CA GLU A 240 11.57 9.75 3.85
C GLU A 240 12.64 10.51 3.07
N TYR A 241 13.64 11.02 3.80
CA TYR A 241 14.68 11.86 3.22
C TYR A 241 15.98 11.74 4.01
N ALA A 242 17.11 11.67 3.30
CA ALA A 242 18.45 11.81 3.84
C ALA A 242 19.17 12.92 3.07
N SER A 243 19.93 13.77 3.76
CA SER A 243 20.65 14.85 3.09
C SER A 243 21.80 14.30 2.25
N ILE A 244 22.18 15.00 1.18
CA ILE A 244 23.34 14.63 0.35
C ILE A 244 24.61 14.51 1.21
N GLN A 245 24.75 15.36 2.22
CA GLN A 245 25.90 15.31 3.14
C GLN A 245 25.89 14.05 4.01
N ASP A 246 24.74 13.64 4.53
CA ASP A 246 24.61 12.41 5.32
C ASP A 246 24.91 11.17 4.48
N ILE A 247 24.40 11.14 3.24
CA ILE A 247 24.69 10.07 2.27
C ILE A 247 26.19 10.04 1.97
N ALA A 248 26.80 11.18 1.64
CA ALA A 248 28.23 11.26 1.35
C ALA A 248 29.10 10.82 2.54
N ASN A 249 28.72 11.19 3.76
CA ASN A 249 29.39 10.73 4.98
C ASN A 249 29.29 9.21 5.14
N GLY A 250 28.10 8.63 4.94
CA GLY A 250 27.91 7.18 4.96
C GLY A 250 28.78 6.44 3.95
N VAL A 251 28.85 6.95 2.71
CA VAL A 251 29.70 6.39 1.65
C VAL A 251 31.18 6.47 2.01
N LYS A 252 31.65 7.59 2.58
CA LYS A 252 33.05 7.73 3.02
C LYS A 252 33.41 6.74 4.12
N VAL A 253 32.53 6.57 5.13
CA VAL A 253 32.74 5.59 6.21
C VAL A 253 32.77 4.18 5.64
N LEU A 254 31.85 3.84 4.72
CA LEU A 254 31.82 2.54 4.05
C LEU A 254 33.13 2.28 3.29
N ALA A 255 33.56 3.22 2.44
CA ALA A 255 34.76 3.08 1.64
C ALA A 255 36.01 2.88 2.51
N LEU A 256 36.18 3.69 3.56
CA LEU A 256 37.32 3.59 4.45
C LEU A 256 37.28 2.33 5.32
N THR A 257 36.09 1.89 5.73
CA THR A 257 35.91 0.60 6.44
C THR A 257 36.34 -0.57 5.55
N LEU A 258 35.88 -0.61 4.30
CA LEU A 258 36.27 -1.63 3.33
C LEU A 258 37.77 -1.63 3.08
N ALA A 259 38.38 -0.45 2.92
CA ALA A 259 39.83 -0.33 2.75
C ALA A 259 40.60 -0.91 3.96
N LYS A 260 40.15 -0.63 5.19
CA LYS A 260 40.78 -1.18 6.41
C LYS A 260 40.64 -2.69 6.50
N LEU A 261 39.47 -3.23 6.17
CA LEU A 261 39.21 -4.67 6.20
C LEU A 261 39.93 -5.44 5.09
N SER A 262 40.19 -4.80 3.95
CA SER A 262 40.90 -5.41 2.82
C SER A 262 42.41 -5.54 3.06
N LEU A 263 42.98 -4.79 4.00
CA LEU A 263 44.41 -4.78 4.30
C LEU A 263 44.80 -5.75 5.43
N HIS A 264 43.85 -6.56 5.88
CA HIS A 264 43.98 -7.62 6.89
C HIS A 264 43.56 -8.96 6.30
#